data_AF-A0A1I1IC77-F1
#
_entry.id   AF-A0A1I1IC77-F1
#
_cell.length_a   1.000
_cell.length_b   1.000
_cell.length_c   1.000
_cell.angle_alpha   90.00
_cell.angle_beta   90.00
_cell.angle_gamma   90.00
#
_symmetry.space_group_name_H-M   'P 1'
#
loop_
_entity.id
_entity.type
_entity.pdbx_description
1 polymer ?
#
loop_
_entity_poly.entity_id
_entity_poly.type
_entity_poly.pdbx_seq_one_letter_code
_entity_poly.pdbx_strand_id
1 'polypeptide(L)'
;MRKKFAFCVIAPTLFSCVPLTAQANTSNIVELLKTSSVNKQNIRSQMLAEEIAREFISSQNSRYSNWKTAKIETTIPLYDLNDQLQSYEIQLVNELAEPVGYIIIEANQERSGVTEFTTIGVAPSIDLQYFFEQETGLTSKNKNIKFIWNGPGTSGLLWLNGQNEQKLISLNPNLRIDDFKIIREKSLTRQHQYLSAKHSNFYAPATLETQSDNIIDWSFKPFFQEKRTWNNSSNENNYCYAGCTPIAAAMLIDFYDRNGYPHLIGDDTQQDHQADSTLMRHTIDELRKNLGTYCRSDEQGGTAQSASVKLVDYMNTRSEQQWDAKRISYATMTTFSYIIREIKAQRPVIVHYHTKGNIGTNHSAIASGYIYGGYWSDNFLTVRTGWSRQIEKTYNIDNMGSVAATLVSKTN
;
A
#
# COMPACT_ATOMS: atom_id res chain seq x y z
N MET A 1 14.88 -38.87 -32.84
CA MET A 1 14.44 -37.85 -33.83
C MET A 1 15.29 -36.60 -33.65
N ARG A 2 16.19 -36.30 -34.60
CA ARG A 2 17.04 -35.10 -34.59
C ARG A 2 16.36 -34.00 -35.41
N LYS A 3 16.00 -32.87 -34.79
CA LYS A 3 15.49 -31.68 -35.48
C LYS A 3 16.69 -30.86 -36.00
N LYS A 4 16.72 -30.61 -37.30
CA LYS A 4 17.68 -29.70 -37.96
C LYS A 4 17.18 -28.27 -37.82
N PHE A 5 18.04 -27.36 -37.38
CA PHE A 5 17.82 -25.91 -37.47
C PHE A 5 18.31 -25.42 -38.84
N ALA A 6 17.46 -24.65 -39.52
CA ALA A 6 17.82 -23.91 -40.73
C ALA A 6 18.18 -22.47 -40.34
N PHE A 7 19.38 -22.03 -40.69
CA PHE A 7 19.79 -20.63 -40.61
C PHE A 7 19.30 -19.91 -41.87
N CYS A 8 18.56 -18.82 -41.69
CA CYS A 8 18.18 -17.90 -42.76
C CYS A 8 19.09 -16.67 -42.67
N VAL A 9 19.88 -16.40 -43.71
CA VAL A 9 20.73 -15.21 -43.84
C VAL A 9 19.93 -14.17 -44.62
N ILE A 10 19.63 -13.03 -43.99
CA ILE A 10 18.97 -11.90 -44.64
C ILE A 10 20.03 -10.82 -44.92
N ALA A 11 20.12 -10.40 -46.18
CA ALA A 11 21.01 -9.33 -46.63
C ALA A 11 20.43 -7.94 -46.27
N PRO A 12 21.28 -6.91 -46.01
CA PRO A 12 20.81 -5.57 -45.67
C PRO A 12 20.44 -4.77 -46.91
N THR A 13 19.24 -4.20 -46.93
CA THR A 13 18.83 -3.15 -47.87
C THR A 13 19.14 -1.76 -47.28
N LEU A 14 19.81 -0.94 -48.09
CA LEU A 14 20.14 0.45 -47.79
C LEU A 14 18.90 1.33 -47.94
N PHE A 15 18.45 1.96 -46.85
CA PHE A 15 17.46 3.04 -46.87
C PHE A 15 18.16 4.39 -46.81
N SER A 16 17.87 5.25 -47.79
CA SER A 16 18.30 6.65 -47.84
C SER A 16 17.45 7.50 -46.89
N CYS A 17 18.11 8.25 -46.01
CA CYS A 17 17.49 9.28 -45.17
C CYS A 17 17.21 10.54 -46.01
N VAL A 18 15.99 11.05 -45.94
CA VAL A 18 15.65 12.44 -46.31
C VAL A 18 15.38 13.20 -45.01
N PRO A 19 16.00 14.37 -44.76
CA PRO A 19 15.72 15.15 -43.57
C PRO A 19 14.42 15.95 -43.76
N LEU A 20 13.45 15.72 -42.87
CA LEU A 20 12.27 16.57 -42.70
C LEU A 20 12.59 17.63 -41.63
N THR A 21 12.64 18.90 -42.02
CA THR A 21 12.77 20.01 -41.07
C THR A 21 11.39 20.52 -40.70
N ALA A 22 10.94 20.21 -39.48
CA ALA A 22 9.75 20.82 -38.88
C ALA A 22 10.19 21.96 -37.97
N GLN A 23 9.90 23.20 -38.39
CA GLN A 23 10.17 24.40 -37.61
C GLN A 23 8.96 24.66 -36.69
N ALA A 24 9.06 24.24 -35.42
CA ALA A 24 8.03 24.51 -34.41
C ALA A 24 8.16 25.95 -33.88
N ASN A 25 7.02 26.64 -33.84
CA ASN A 25 6.88 28.04 -33.43
C ASN A 25 7.04 28.14 -31.90
N THR A 26 8.22 28.57 -31.42
CA THR A 26 8.63 28.57 -29.99
C THR A 26 8.27 29.84 -29.21
N SER A 27 7.59 30.80 -29.83
CA SER A 27 7.43 32.15 -29.27
C SER A 27 6.37 32.28 -28.15
N ASN A 28 5.47 31.32 -27.98
CA ASN A 28 4.40 31.41 -26.95
C ASN A 28 4.66 30.60 -25.65
N ILE A 29 5.76 29.85 -25.54
CA ILE A 29 6.07 29.06 -24.32
C ILE A 29 6.92 29.85 -23.32
N VAL A 30 7.64 30.88 -23.78
CA VAL A 30 8.62 31.61 -22.95
C VAL A 30 7.95 32.57 -21.93
N GLU A 31 6.69 32.96 -22.15
CA GLU A 31 6.02 33.96 -21.30
C GLU A 31 5.21 33.35 -20.13
N LEU A 32 4.83 32.07 -20.20
CA LEU A 32 4.19 31.35 -19.08
C LEU A 32 5.18 30.79 -18.04
N LEU A 33 6.49 30.88 -18.29
CA LEU A 33 7.55 30.35 -17.42
C LEU A 33 8.20 31.42 -16.51
N LYS A 34 7.78 32.69 -16.58
CA LYS A 34 8.43 33.79 -15.85
C LYS A 34 7.77 34.19 -14.53
N THR A 35 6.62 33.60 -14.16
CA THR A 35 5.89 33.98 -12.93
C THR A 35 5.82 32.91 -11.85
N SER A 36 6.33 31.69 -12.08
CA SER A 36 6.55 30.76 -10.98
C SER A 36 7.92 31.04 -10.37
N SER A 37 7.96 31.82 -9.30
CA SER A 37 9.06 31.73 -8.34
C SER A 37 9.01 30.31 -7.74
N VAL A 38 9.57 29.34 -8.47
CA VAL A 38 9.64 27.94 -8.07
C VAL A 38 10.42 27.94 -6.76
N ASN A 39 9.68 27.75 -5.68
CA ASN A 39 10.21 27.51 -4.36
C ASN A 39 11.15 26.31 -4.51
N LYS A 40 12.48 26.53 -4.49
CA LYS A 40 13.48 25.47 -4.62
C LYS A 40 13.26 24.53 -3.45
N GLN A 41 12.46 23.48 -3.68
CA GLN A 41 12.27 22.44 -2.69
C GLN A 41 13.63 21.82 -2.41
N ASN A 42 13.92 21.59 -1.13
CA ASN A 42 15.13 20.90 -0.72
C ASN A 42 14.93 19.40 -0.99
N ILE A 43 15.26 18.98 -2.20
CA ILE A 43 15.07 17.62 -2.71
C ILE A 43 16.32 16.77 -2.37
N ARG A 44 16.11 15.58 -1.82
CA ARG A 44 17.13 14.55 -1.63
C ARG A 44 17.63 14.09 -3.00
N SER A 45 18.94 13.91 -3.13
CA SER A 45 19.49 13.20 -4.30
C SER A 45 19.22 11.71 -4.17
N GLN A 46 19.33 10.99 -5.29
CA GLN A 46 19.27 9.52 -5.29
C GLN A 46 20.32 8.92 -4.34
N MET A 47 21.55 9.45 -4.37
CA MET A 47 22.65 8.99 -3.52
C MET A 47 22.30 9.10 -2.03
N LEU A 48 21.72 10.23 -1.61
CA LEU A 48 21.28 10.43 -0.23
C LEU A 48 20.11 9.51 0.14
N ALA A 49 19.17 9.26 -0.79
CA ALA A 49 18.08 8.33 -0.55
C ALA A 49 18.59 6.89 -0.35
N GLU A 50 19.56 6.45 -1.14
CA GLU A 50 20.19 5.14 -0.97
C GLU A 50 21.03 5.04 0.30
N GLU A 51 21.69 6.12 0.73
CA GLU A 51 22.37 6.19 2.03
C GLU A 51 21.38 5.98 3.19
N ILE A 52 20.27 6.73 3.20
CA ILE A 52 19.19 6.57 4.18
C ILE A 52 18.66 5.12 4.17
N ALA A 53 18.48 4.52 2.98
CA ALA A 53 18.02 3.15 2.88
C ALA A 53 19.04 2.15 3.47
N ARG A 54 20.35 2.33 3.20
CA ARG A 54 21.40 1.49 3.79
C ARG A 54 21.44 1.60 5.31
N GLU A 55 21.32 2.81 5.85
CA GLU A 55 21.22 3.03 7.31
C GLU A 55 19.96 2.37 7.89
N PHE A 56 18.81 2.53 7.23
CA PHE A 56 17.55 1.91 7.65
C PHE A 56 17.66 0.39 7.66
N ILE A 57 18.14 -0.24 6.58
CA ILE A 57 18.37 -1.69 6.49
C ILE A 57 19.25 -2.16 7.66
N SER A 58 20.37 -1.47 7.88
CA SER A 58 21.30 -1.80 8.97
C SER A 58 20.62 -1.74 10.34
N SER A 59 19.79 -0.71 10.58
CA SER A 59 19.03 -0.57 11.83
C SER A 59 18.00 -1.68 12.06
N GLN A 60 17.52 -2.32 10.98
CA GLN A 60 16.49 -3.37 11.05
C GLN A 60 17.05 -4.80 10.97
N ASN A 61 18.36 -4.99 10.85
CA ASN A 61 19.00 -6.30 10.69
C ASN A 61 18.75 -7.31 11.83
N SER A 62 18.51 -6.81 13.05
CA SER A 62 18.14 -7.66 14.19
C SER A 62 16.70 -8.16 14.11
N ARG A 63 15.83 -7.44 13.41
CA ARG A 63 14.40 -7.71 13.27
C ARG A 63 14.08 -8.55 12.03
N TYR A 64 14.75 -8.27 10.90
CA TYR A 64 14.50 -8.94 9.63
C TYR A 64 15.76 -9.68 9.19
N SER A 65 15.81 -10.99 9.44
CA SER A 65 16.98 -11.81 9.16
C SER A 65 17.36 -11.83 7.68
N ASN A 66 16.37 -11.77 6.78
CA ASN A 66 16.57 -11.73 5.34
C ASN A 66 17.19 -10.41 4.84
N TRP A 67 17.19 -9.35 5.66
CA TRP A 67 17.81 -8.07 5.33
C TRP A 67 19.30 -8.00 5.68
N LYS A 68 19.82 -8.95 6.46
CA LYS A 68 21.26 -9.00 6.81
C LYS A 68 22.19 -9.06 5.61
N THR A 69 21.72 -9.69 4.52
CA THR A 69 22.43 -9.83 3.26
C THR A 69 21.80 -9.03 2.12
N ALA A 70 20.80 -8.18 2.43
CA ALA A 70 20.12 -7.38 1.44
C ALA A 70 21.06 -6.32 0.85
N LYS A 71 20.95 -6.13 -0.46
CA LYS A 71 21.67 -5.13 -1.24
C LYS A 71 20.67 -4.33 -2.05
N ILE A 72 20.99 -3.06 -2.29
CA ILE A 72 20.24 -2.22 -3.22
C ILE A 72 20.55 -2.71 -4.64
N GLU A 73 19.52 -3.11 -5.38
CA GLU A 73 19.64 -3.49 -6.79
C GLU A 73 19.40 -2.28 -7.69
N THR A 74 18.21 -1.68 -7.58
CA THR A 74 17.76 -0.59 -8.44
C THR A 74 17.07 0.49 -7.60
N THR A 75 17.27 1.75 -7.98
CA THR A 75 16.56 2.89 -7.43
C THR A 75 15.75 3.57 -8.54
N ILE A 76 14.44 3.69 -8.34
CA ILE A 76 13.49 4.25 -9.31
C ILE A 76 12.90 5.55 -8.76
N PRO A 77 13.03 6.69 -9.47
CA PRO A 77 12.36 7.91 -9.06
C PRO A 77 10.85 7.82 -9.32
N LEU A 78 10.05 8.26 -8.35
CA LEU A 78 8.60 8.31 -8.43
C LEU A 78 8.15 9.78 -8.46
N TYR A 79 7.29 10.13 -9.40
CA TYR A 79 6.87 11.51 -9.67
C TYR A 79 5.40 11.76 -9.34
N ASP A 80 4.99 13.02 -9.31
CA ASP A 80 3.58 13.39 -9.43
C ASP A 80 3.21 13.61 -10.92
N LEU A 81 1.99 14.08 -11.18
CA LEU A 81 1.56 14.41 -12.55
C LEU A 81 2.17 15.68 -13.12
N ASN A 82 2.83 16.50 -12.31
CA ASN A 82 3.50 17.73 -12.70
C ASN A 82 5.01 17.53 -12.89
N ASP A 83 5.47 16.29 -13.01
CA ASP A 83 6.88 15.92 -13.13
C ASP A 83 7.75 16.34 -11.93
N GLN A 84 7.13 16.56 -10.76
CA GLN A 84 7.86 16.80 -9.52
C GLN A 84 8.20 15.47 -8.87
N LEU A 85 9.48 15.28 -8.58
CA LEU A 85 9.98 14.11 -7.86
C LEU A 85 9.38 14.07 -6.44
N GLN A 86 8.67 12.99 -6.12
CA GLN A 86 8.03 12.77 -4.83
C GLN A 86 8.82 11.82 -3.94
N SER A 87 9.39 10.76 -4.51
CA SER A 87 10.12 9.74 -3.75
C SER A 87 11.05 8.92 -4.62
N TYR A 88 11.82 8.05 -3.97
CA TYR A 88 12.64 7.01 -4.58
C TYR A 88 12.15 5.64 -4.09
N GLU A 89 11.83 4.74 -5.01
CA GLU A 89 11.61 3.33 -4.73
C GLU A 89 12.93 2.57 -4.87
N ILE A 90 13.37 1.91 -3.80
CA ILE A 90 14.65 1.22 -3.69
C ILE A 90 14.37 -0.27 -3.58
N GLN A 91 14.72 -1.02 -4.61
CA GLN A 91 14.58 -2.48 -4.70
C GLN A 91 15.70 -3.17 -3.92
N LEU A 92 15.33 -4.16 -3.11
CA LEU A 92 16.27 -4.94 -2.32
C LEU A 92 16.34 -6.38 -2.81
N VAL A 93 17.56 -6.88 -2.99
CA VAL A 93 17.83 -8.28 -3.35
C VAL A 93 18.83 -8.91 -2.38
N ASN A 94 18.81 -10.23 -2.25
CA ASN A 94 19.85 -10.98 -1.54
C ASN A 94 21.10 -11.21 -2.42
N GLU A 95 22.07 -11.98 -1.91
CA GLU A 95 23.30 -12.31 -2.65
C GLU A 95 23.08 -13.14 -3.92
N LEU A 96 21.93 -13.80 -4.04
CA LEU A 96 21.51 -14.58 -5.21
C LEU A 96 20.69 -13.74 -6.20
N ALA A 97 20.60 -12.42 -6.00
CA ALA A 97 19.75 -11.51 -6.76
C ALA A 97 18.24 -11.84 -6.67
N GLU A 98 17.80 -12.50 -5.59
CA GLU A 98 16.38 -12.73 -5.34
C GLU A 98 15.77 -11.56 -4.57
N PRO A 99 14.56 -11.09 -4.93
CA PRO A 99 13.89 -10.00 -4.23
C PRO A 99 13.62 -10.30 -2.75
N VAL A 100 14.04 -9.39 -1.87
CA VAL A 100 13.82 -9.47 -0.41
C VAL A 100 13.04 -8.28 0.14
N GLY A 101 12.36 -7.54 -0.73
CA GLY A 101 11.51 -6.40 -0.40
C GLY A 101 11.95 -5.11 -1.09
N TYR A 102 11.45 -4.00 -0.56
CA TYR A 102 11.73 -2.66 -1.07
C TYR A 102 11.55 -1.60 0.02
N ILE A 103 12.10 -0.42 -0.22
CA ILE A 103 11.94 0.77 0.62
C ILE A 103 11.55 1.95 -0.28
N ILE A 104 10.55 2.74 0.11
CA ILE A 104 10.23 4.03 -0.51
C ILE A 104 10.73 5.14 0.41
N ILE A 105 11.60 6.00 -0.13
CA ILE A 105 12.21 7.14 0.55
C ILE A 105 11.63 8.44 -0.02
N GLU A 106 11.11 9.32 0.84
CA GLU A 106 10.57 10.61 0.40
C GLU A 106 11.68 11.47 -0.22
N ALA A 107 11.39 12.18 -1.32
CA ALA A 107 12.34 13.07 -1.95
C ALA A 107 12.46 14.41 -1.22
N ASN A 108 11.39 14.92 -0.61
CA ASN A 108 11.44 16.17 0.16
C ASN A 108 12.16 15.99 1.52
N GLN A 109 13.28 16.69 1.71
CA GLN A 109 14.10 16.63 2.94
C GLN A 109 13.39 17.08 4.22
N GLU A 110 12.32 17.87 4.09
CA GLU A 110 11.56 18.37 5.24
C GLU A 110 10.55 17.35 5.79
N ARG A 111 10.48 16.16 5.17
CA ARG A 111 9.57 15.06 5.52
C ARG A 111 10.36 13.82 5.95
N SER A 112 9.65 12.85 6.53
CA SER A 112 10.19 11.55 6.97
C SER A 112 11.08 10.92 5.90
N GLY A 113 12.15 10.24 6.32
CA GLY A 113 13.04 9.54 5.40
C GLY A 113 12.32 8.38 4.73
N VAL A 114 12.00 7.34 5.50
CA VAL A 114 11.30 6.15 5.01
C VAL A 114 9.79 6.34 5.14
N THR A 115 9.06 6.20 4.02
CA THR A 115 7.60 6.37 3.99
C THR A 115 6.85 5.05 3.97
N GLU A 116 7.40 4.07 3.25
CA GLU A 116 6.82 2.74 3.04
C GLU A 116 7.97 1.74 2.86
N PHE A 117 7.80 0.52 3.35
CA PHE A 117 8.69 -0.60 3.01
C PHE A 117 7.97 -1.93 3.16
N THR A 118 8.55 -2.98 2.58
CA THR A 118 8.18 -4.37 2.88
C THR A 118 9.43 -5.22 2.94
N THR A 119 9.38 -6.32 3.68
CA THR A 119 10.51 -7.25 3.86
C THR A 119 10.35 -8.51 3.02
N ILE A 120 9.32 -8.57 2.16
CA ILE A 120 9.02 -9.72 1.30
C ILE A 120 8.50 -9.26 -0.06
N GLY A 121 8.78 -10.04 -1.10
CA GLY A 121 8.27 -9.79 -2.44
C GLY A 121 9.03 -8.72 -3.21
N VAL A 122 8.41 -8.26 -4.29
CA VAL A 122 9.00 -7.33 -5.26
C VAL A 122 8.54 -5.89 -5.03
N ALA A 123 9.28 -4.93 -5.57
CA ALA A 123 8.88 -3.54 -5.52
C ALA A 123 7.70 -3.24 -6.46
N PRO A 124 6.83 -2.27 -6.11
CA PRO A 124 5.67 -1.90 -6.91
C PRO A 124 5.98 -1.65 -8.38
N SER A 125 7.13 -1.06 -8.72
CA SER A 125 7.49 -0.81 -10.12
C SER A 125 7.54 -2.09 -10.96
N ILE A 126 8.00 -3.21 -10.37
CA ILE A 126 8.13 -4.50 -11.06
C ILE A 126 6.74 -5.04 -11.37
N ASP A 127 5.85 -5.06 -10.36
CA ASP A 127 4.46 -5.49 -10.54
C ASP A 127 3.72 -4.61 -11.56
N LEU A 128 3.93 -3.29 -11.50
CA LEU A 128 3.31 -2.34 -12.42
C LEU A 128 3.78 -2.52 -13.87
N GLN A 129 5.08 -2.76 -14.07
CA GLN A 129 5.62 -3.11 -15.40
C GLN A 129 5.00 -4.41 -15.90
N TYR A 130 4.97 -5.45 -15.06
CA TYR A 130 4.36 -6.72 -15.43
C TYR A 130 2.91 -6.55 -15.88
N PHE A 131 2.08 -5.83 -15.11
CA PHE A 131 0.69 -5.58 -15.49
C PHE A 131 0.55 -4.73 -16.75
N PHE A 132 1.39 -3.72 -16.93
CA PHE A 132 1.43 -2.95 -18.17
C PHE A 132 1.71 -3.85 -19.38
N GLU A 133 2.70 -4.75 -19.28
CA GLU A 133 3.07 -5.65 -20.36
C GLU A 133 1.97 -6.67 -20.66
N GLN A 134 1.30 -7.21 -19.63
CA GLN A 134 0.14 -8.10 -19.80
C GLN A 134 -1.05 -7.39 -20.47
N GLU A 135 -1.35 -6.16 -20.05
CA GLU A 135 -2.54 -5.45 -20.53
C GLU A 135 -2.36 -4.85 -21.94
N THR A 136 -1.14 -4.46 -22.29
CA THR A 136 -0.86 -3.80 -23.58
C THR A 136 -0.21 -4.71 -24.61
N GLY A 137 0.40 -5.83 -24.20
CA GLY A 137 1.27 -6.65 -25.04
C GLY A 137 2.58 -5.95 -25.47
N LEU A 138 2.87 -4.76 -24.93
CA LEU A 138 4.06 -3.97 -25.24
C LEU A 138 5.14 -4.19 -24.19
N THR A 139 6.41 -4.18 -24.58
CA THR A 139 7.51 -4.19 -23.61
C THR A 139 7.76 -2.80 -23.02
N SER A 140 8.00 -2.74 -21.71
CA SER A 140 8.27 -1.49 -20.98
C SER A 140 9.51 -0.74 -21.47
N LYS A 141 10.51 -1.44 -22.03
CA LYS A 141 11.81 -0.88 -22.45
C LYS A 141 11.77 0.14 -23.59
N ASN A 142 10.66 0.22 -24.33
CA ASN A 142 10.58 1.01 -25.58
C ASN A 142 9.52 2.13 -25.53
N LYS A 143 9.08 2.57 -24.33
CA LYS A 143 7.93 3.48 -24.19
C LYS A 143 8.18 4.59 -23.18
N ASN A 144 7.49 5.71 -23.41
CA ASN A 144 7.38 6.82 -22.46
C ASN A 144 6.46 6.41 -21.30
N ILE A 145 7.00 5.60 -20.38
CA ILE A 145 6.35 5.27 -19.11
C ILE A 145 6.93 6.14 -18.00
N LYS A 146 6.11 6.46 -17.00
CA LYS A 146 6.50 7.24 -15.83
C LYS A 146 5.93 6.57 -14.60
N PHE A 147 6.77 6.32 -13.59
CA PHE A 147 6.28 5.87 -12.29
C PHE A 147 5.81 7.07 -11.50
N ILE A 148 4.58 6.97 -11.00
CA ILE A 148 3.94 8.02 -10.22
C ILE A 148 3.58 7.52 -8.83
N TRP A 149 3.59 8.43 -7.86
CA TRP A 149 3.34 8.11 -6.45
C TRP A 149 2.81 9.33 -5.70
N ASN A 150 1.81 9.13 -4.83
CA ASN A 150 1.24 10.21 -4.01
C ASN A 150 1.14 9.85 -2.50
N GLY A 151 1.95 8.89 -2.04
CA GLY A 151 1.92 8.42 -0.65
C GLY A 151 1.78 6.90 -0.50
N PRO A 152 1.79 6.42 0.75
CA PRO A 152 1.76 5.00 1.04
C PRO A 152 0.63 4.24 0.34
N GLY A 153 0.98 3.17 -0.38
CA GLY A 153 0.02 2.34 -1.12
C GLY A 153 -0.54 2.96 -2.41
N THR A 154 -0.01 4.10 -2.87
CA THR A 154 -0.51 4.82 -4.05
C THR A 154 0.46 4.84 -5.24
N SER A 155 1.15 3.74 -5.52
CA SER A 155 2.02 3.64 -6.70
C SER A 155 1.22 3.41 -7.99
N GLY A 156 1.66 4.02 -9.09
CA GLY A 156 1.12 3.82 -10.42
C GLY A 156 2.18 3.93 -11.52
N LEU A 157 1.83 3.43 -12.69
CA LEU A 157 2.60 3.59 -13.92
C LEU A 157 1.71 4.34 -14.92
N LEU A 158 2.18 5.51 -15.33
CA LEU A 158 1.55 6.33 -16.34
C LEU A 158 2.19 6.04 -17.70
N TRP A 159 1.41 5.58 -18.65
CA TRP A 159 1.85 5.42 -20.03
C TRP A 159 1.41 6.62 -20.87
N LEU A 160 2.38 7.28 -21.52
CA LEU A 160 2.18 8.40 -22.44
C LEU A 160 2.24 7.87 -23.88
N ASN A 161 1.09 7.52 -24.44
CA ASN A 161 0.95 7.29 -25.88
C ASN A 161 1.09 8.66 -26.55
N GLY A 162 2.01 8.84 -27.51
CA GLY A 162 2.35 10.10 -28.18
C GLY A 162 1.20 10.88 -28.87
N GLN A 163 -0.04 10.44 -28.67
CA GLN A 163 -1.29 11.10 -29.03
C GLN A 163 -1.96 11.85 -27.86
N ASN A 164 -1.22 12.15 -26.78
CA ASN A 164 -1.73 12.75 -25.53
C ASN A 164 -2.68 11.88 -24.71
N GLU A 165 -2.82 10.59 -25.05
CA GLU A 165 -3.57 9.65 -24.23
C GLU A 165 -2.72 9.19 -23.04
N GLN A 166 -3.27 9.34 -21.85
CA GLN A 166 -2.66 8.91 -20.60
C GLN A 166 -3.41 7.68 -20.08
N LYS A 167 -2.71 6.56 -19.92
CA LYS A 167 -3.26 5.36 -19.30
C LYS A 167 -2.57 5.12 -17.96
N LEU A 168 -3.36 4.99 -16.91
CA LEU A 168 -2.89 4.63 -15.57
C LEU A 168 -2.98 3.12 -15.37
N ILE A 169 -1.86 2.51 -14.99
CA ILE A 169 -1.78 1.16 -14.44
C ILE A 169 -1.52 1.30 -12.94
N SER A 170 -2.29 0.62 -12.09
CA SER A 170 -2.07 0.66 -10.63
C SER A 170 -2.29 -0.71 -9.98
N LEU A 171 -1.58 -0.94 -8.88
CA LEU A 171 -1.80 -2.09 -7.98
C LEU A 171 -3.08 -1.95 -7.16
N ASN A 172 -3.58 -0.71 -7.01
CA ASN A 172 -4.85 -0.43 -6.38
C ASN A 172 -5.85 -0.06 -7.48
N PRO A 173 -6.84 -0.92 -7.78
CA PRO A 173 -7.79 -0.68 -8.87
C PRO A 173 -8.70 0.54 -8.60
N ASN A 174 -8.67 1.07 -7.37
CA ASN A 174 -9.48 2.22 -6.99
C ASN A 174 -8.76 3.55 -7.23
N LEU A 175 -7.47 3.53 -7.60
CA LEU A 175 -6.73 4.74 -7.94
C LEU A 175 -7.13 5.27 -9.31
N ARG A 176 -7.30 6.58 -9.34
CA ARG A 176 -7.59 7.38 -10.52
C ARG A 176 -6.40 8.28 -10.80
N ILE A 177 -6.30 8.75 -12.04
CA ILE A 177 -5.24 9.69 -12.40
C ILE A 177 -5.29 10.96 -11.54
N ASP A 178 -6.49 11.44 -11.20
CA ASP A 178 -6.66 12.63 -10.36
C ASP A 178 -6.10 12.47 -8.94
N ASP A 179 -5.96 11.22 -8.45
CA ASP A 179 -5.34 10.94 -7.16
C ASP A 179 -3.84 11.24 -7.15
N PHE A 180 -3.24 11.58 -8.30
CA PHE A 180 -1.83 11.95 -8.45
C PHE A 180 -1.63 13.44 -8.79
N LYS A 181 -2.71 14.24 -8.90
CA LYS A 181 -2.64 15.69 -9.17
C LYS A 181 -2.27 16.53 -7.96
N ILE A 182 -2.19 15.91 -6.78
CA ILE A 182 -2.11 16.64 -5.52
C ILE A 182 -0.69 17.04 -5.21
N ILE A 183 -0.53 18.34 -5.02
CA ILE A 183 0.64 18.88 -4.37
C ILE A 183 0.51 18.53 -2.90
N ARG A 184 1.27 17.53 -2.43
CA ARG A 184 1.37 17.26 -1.00
C ARG A 184 1.89 18.53 -0.35
N GLU A 185 1.06 19.19 0.46
CA GLU A 185 1.46 20.44 1.12
C GLU A 185 2.69 20.18 1.98
N LYS A 186 3.58 21.17 2.10
CA LYS A 186 4.59 21.16 3.15
C LYS A 186 3.81 21.08 4.47
N SER A 187 3.78 19.92 5.13
CA SER A 187 3.18 19.86 6.45
C SER A 187 3.92 20.89 7.30
N LEU A 188 3.17 21.80 7.93
CA LEU A 188 3.72 22.78 8.87
C LEU A 188 4.74 22.08 9.75
N THR A 189 5.98 22.49 9.55
CA THR A 189 7.19 21.83 9.99
C THR A 189 7.11 21.70 11.50
N ARG A 190 6.87 20.50 12.04
CA ARG A 190 7.68 20.12 13.20
C ARG A 190 9.07 20.04 12.61
N GLN A 191 9.95 20.96 12.96
CA GLN A 191 11.39 20.75 12.76
C GLN A 191 11.72 19.46 13.53
N HIS A 192 11.55 18.32 12.88
CA HIS A 192 12.22 17.10 13.27
C HIS A 192 13.69 17.45 13.02
N GLN A 193 14.36 17.93 14.05
CA GLN A 193 15.77 17.69 14.16
C GLN A 193 15.88 16.18 13.94
N TYR A 194 16.51 15.78 12.84
CA TYR A 194 17.15 14.49 12.71
C TYR A 194 18.15 14.42 13.87
N LEU A 195 17.65 14.17 15.07
CA LEU A 195 18.47 13.76 16.17
C LEU A 195 18.97 12.42 15.68
N SER A 196 20.25 12.41 15.36
CA SER A 196 21.16 11.27 15.36
C SER A 196 21.10 10.58 16.73
N ALA A 197 19.90 10.18 17.12
CA ALA A 197 19.56 9.53 18.34
C ALA A 197 20.19 8.14 18.21
N LYS A 198 21.45 8.06 18.63
CA LYS A 198 22.02 6.90 19.29
C LYS A 198 21.04 6.46 20.39
N HIS A 199 19.98 5.76 20.02
CA HIS A 199 19.02 5.20 20.95
C HIS A 199 18.96 3.70 20.71
N SER A 200 19.90 3.06 21.41
CA SER A 200 20.18 1.64 21.50
C SER A 200 19.17 0.89 22.38
N ASN A 201 17.87 1.13 22.23
CA ASN A 201 16.84 0.31 22.87
C ASN A 201 15.67 0.10 21.90
N PHE A 202 15.93 -0.69 20.87
CA PHE A 202 14.89 -1.24 20.01
C PHE A 202 14.14 -2.29 20.80
N TYR A 203 12.86 -2.05 21.07
CA TYR A 203 11.94 -3.14 21.39
C TYR A 203 11.77 -3.93 20.10
N ALA A 204 12.46 -5.07 20.02
CA ALA A 204 12.05 -6.16 19.14
C ALA A 204 10.52 -6.38 19.32
N PRO A 205 9.79 -6.89 18.31
CA PRO A 205 8.50 -7.51 18.59
C PRO A 205 8.75 -8.39 19.80
N ALA A 206 7.97 -8.21 20.89
CA ALA A 206 8.18 -8.95 22.11
C ALA A 206 8.49 -10.39 21.69
N THR A 207 9.75 -10.82 21.86
CA THR A 207 10.06 -12.23 21.86
C THR A 207 9.18 -12.69 22.98
N LEU A 208 8.03 -13.25 22.61
CA LEU A 208 7.00 -13.72 23.50
C LEU A 208 7.75 -14.59 24.50
N GLU A 209 8.05 -14.02 25.66
CA GLU A 209 8.56 -14.74 26.81
C GLU A 209 7.40 -15.62 27.22
N THR A 210 7.33 -16.78 26.56
CA THR A 210 6.77 -18.04 27.04
C THR A 210 5.65 -17.85 28.05
N GLN A 211 4.49 -17.39 27.59
CA GLN A 211 3.23 -17.61 28.30
C GLN A 211 2.16 -18.10 27.33
N SER A 212 1.84 -19.38 27.52
CA SER A 212 0.82 -20.24 26.89
C SER A 212 1.17 -20.88 25.53
N ASP A 213 0.85 -22.18 25.43
CA ASP A 213 1.05 -23.08 24.29
C ASP A 213 0.20 -22.75 23.05
N ASN A 214 -0.46 -21.59 23.02
CA ASN A 214 -1.29 -21.16 21.90
C ASN A 214 -0.43 -20.40 20.89
N ILE A 215 0.10 -21.12 19.90
CA ILE A 215 0.77 -20.53 18.74
C ILE A 215 -0.29 -19.73 17.95
N ILE A 216 -0.23 -18.40 18.04
CA ILE A 216 -1.12 -17.52 17.26
C ILE A 216 -0.61 -17.44 15.83
N ASP A 217 -1.50 -17.74 14.90
CA ASP A 217 -1.27 -17.59 13.47
C ASP A 217 -1.52 -16.13 13.05
N TRP A 218 -0.45 -15.33 13.03
CA TRP A 218 -0.45 -13.96 12.54
C TRP A 218 -0.52 -13.82 11.02
N SER A 219 -0.55 -14.93 10.28
CA SER A 219 -0.75 -14.85 8.85
C SER A 219 -2.16 -14.36 8.55
N PHE A 220 -2.28 -13.52 7.53
CA PHE A 220 -3.56 -13.14 6.96
C PHE A 220 -3.64 -13.75 5.56
N LYS A 221 -4.84 -14.23 5.19
CA LYS A 221 -5.08 -14.73 3.85
C LYS A 221 -5.26 -13.56 2.87
N PRO A 222 -4.92 -13.72 1.58
CA PRO A 222 -4.92 -12.65 0.59
C PRO A 222 -6.35 -12.30 0.14
N PHE A 223 -7.15 -11.77 1.07
CA PHE A 223 -8.47 -11.26 0.76
C PHE A 223 -8.34 -10.01 -0.10
N PHE A 224 -8.95 -10.04 -1.28
CA PHE A 224 -8.90 -8.96 -2.24
C PHE A 224 -10.27 -8.34 -2.41
N GLN A 225 -10.30 -7.06 -2.76
CA GLN A 225 -11.52 -6.44 -3.25
C GLN A 225 -11.88 -7.04 -4.61
N GLU A 226 -13.01 -7.75 -4.63
CA GLU A 226 -13.61 -8.25 -5.85
C GLU A 226 -14.76 -7.34 -6.29
N LYS A 227 -14.85 -7.11 -7.60
CA LYS A 227 -15.99 -6.44 -8.22
C LYS A 227 -17.06 -7.49 -8.53
N ARG A 228 -18.25 -7.36 -7.94
CA ARG A 228 -19.32 -8.35 -8.07
C ARG A 228 -20.70 -7.74 -7.92
N THR A 229 -21.71 -8.50 -8.34
CA THR A 229 -23.11 -8.13 -8.18
C THR A 229 -23.49 -8.15 -6.70
N TRP A 230 -24.26 -7.15 -6.28
CA TRP A 230 -24.70 -6.93 -4.93
C TRP A 230 -26.11 -6.36 -4.95
N ASN A 231 -27.09 -7.19 -4.59
CA ASN A 231 -28.52 -6.92 -4.77
C ASN A 231 -29.06 -5.75 -3.93
N ASN A 232 -28.30 -5.29 -2.93
CA ASN A 232 -28.66 -4.17 -2.04
C ASN A 232 -27.91 -2.88 -2.41
N SER A 233 -27.39 -2.79 -3.63
CA SER A 233 -26.66 -1.62 -4.10
C SER A 233 -27.62 -0.49 -4.49
N SER A 234 -27.14 0.75 -4.34
CA SER A 234 -27.81 1.97 -4.80
C SER A 234 -27.51 2.33 -6.26
N ASN A 235 -26.67 1.57 -6.97
CA ASN A 235 -26.38 1.79 -8.38
C ASN A 235 -27.24 0.90 -9.28
N GLU A 236 -27.57 1.40 -10.48
CA GLU A 236 -28.50 0.73 -11.42
C GLU A 236 -28.04 -0.67 -11.85
N ASN A 237 -26.73 -0.92 -11.84
CA ASN A 237 -26.15 -2.18 -12.28
C ASN A 237 -25.98 -3.21 -11.15
N ASN A 238 -26.21 -2.81 -9.89
CA ASN A 238 -25.89 -3.59 -8.71
C ASN A 238 -24.45 -4.13 -8.67
N TYR A 239 -23.50 -3.58 -9.44
CA TYR A 239 -22.20 -4.20 -9.67
C TYR A 239 -21.07 -3.29 -9.17
N CYS A 240 -20.32 -3.73 -8.16
CA CYS A 240 -19.31 -2.89 -7.51
C CYS A 240 -18.31 -3.65 -6.64
N TYR A 241 -17.21 -3.00 -6.30
CA TYR A 241 -16.24 -3.49 -5.32
C TYR A 241 -16.84 -3.56 -3.91
N ALA A 242 -16.38 -4.52 -3.11
CA ALA A 242 -16.81 -4.69 -1.72
C ALA A 242 -16.52 -3.48 -0.82
N GLY A 243 -15.53 -2.67 -1.17
CA GLY A 243 -15.02 -1.59 -0.33
C GLY A 243 -13.95 -2.08 0.65
N CYS A 244 -13.10 -1.17 1.12
CA CYS A 244 -11.96 -1.53 1.97
C CYS A 244 -12.37 -1.97 3.39
N THR A 245 -13.42 -1.39 3.98
CA THR A 245 -13.82 -1.71 5.36
C THR A 245 -14.38 -3.13 5.50
N PRO A 246 -15.29 -3.63 4.64
CA PRO A 246 -15.75 -5.02 4.73
C PRO A 246 -14.64 -6.03 4.50
N ILE A 247 -13.70 -5.75 3.59
CA ILE A 247 -12.54 -6.60 3.38
C ILE A 247 -11.65 -6.64 4.62
N ALA A 248 -11.28 -5.48 5.18
CA ALA A 248 -10.51 -5.42 6.42
C ALA A 248 -11.22 -6.18 7.57
N ALA A 249 -12.53 -5.97 7.74
CA ALA A 249 -13.33 -6.68 8.73
C ALA A 249 -13.30 -8.21 8.53
N ALA A 250 -13.43 -8.68 7.28
CA ALA A 250 -13.32 -10.11 6.96
C ALA A 250 -11.94 -10.67 7.33
N MET A 251 -10.85 -9.94 7.08
CA MET A 251 -9.51 -10.39 7.48
C MET A 251 -9.36 -10.49 9.01
N LEU A 252 -9.96 -9.57 9.76
CA LEU A 252 -9.94 -9.59 11.23
C LEU A 252 -10.76 -10.76 11.79
N ILE A 253 -11.93 -11.00 11.21
CA ILE A 253 -12.84 -12.09 11.60
C ILE A 253 -12.19 -13.45 11.29
N ASP A 254 -11.57 -13.59 10.11
CA ASP A 254 -10.77 -14.76 9.75
C ASP A 254 -9.62 -15.02 10.72
N PHE A 255 -8.93 -13.96 11.16
CA PHE A 255 -7.89 -14.07 12.18
C PHE A 255 -8.46 -14.62 13.49
N TYR A 256 -9.57 -14.07 13.99
CA TYR A 256 -10.16 -14.57 15.23
C TYR A 256 -10.66 -16.02 15.08
N ASP A 257 -11.27 -16.36 13.95
CA ASP A 257 -11.76 -17.72 13.68
C ASP A 257 -10.65 -18.77 13.82
N ARG A 258 -9.51 -18.53 13.16
CA ARG A 258 -8.33 -19.40 13.21
C ARG A 258 -7.60 -19.38 14.56
N ASN A 259 -7.86 -18.40 15.42
CA ASN A 259 -7.15 -18.18 16.67
C ASN A 259 -8.05 -18.34 17.91
N GLY A 260 -8.90 -19.38 17.89
CA GLY A 260 -9.62 -19.84 19.07
C GLY A 260 -11.06 -19.34 19.20
N TYR A 261 -11.61 -18.73 18.16
CA TYR A 261 -13.00 -18.27 18.11
C TYR A 261 -13.75 -18.85 16.90
N PRO A 262 -13.95 -20.18 16.84
CA PRO A 262 -14.45 -20.84 15.63
C PRO A 262 -15.88 -20.39 15.26
N HIS A 263 -16.24 -20.65 14.00
CA HIS A 263 -17.58 -20.42 13.41
C HIS A 263 -17.92 -18.95 13.09
N LEU A 264 -16.91 -18.09 13.05
CA LEU A 264 -17.01 -16.71 12.58
C LEU A 264 -16.96 -16.62 11.04
N ILE A 265 -16.29 -17.53 10.33
CA ILE A 265 -16.27 -17.59 8.86
C ILE A 265 -17.12 -18.75 8.35
N GLY A 266 -17.95 -18.50 7.33
CA GLY A 266 -18.67 -19.56 6.62
C GLY A 266 -20.01 -19.93 7.25
N ASP A 267 -20.31 -21.21 7.46
CA ASP A 267 -21.51 -21.69 8.18
C ASP A 267 -21.12 -22.70 9.27
N ASP A 268 -22.07 -23.11 10.10
CA ASP A 268 -21.82 -24.00 11.24
C ASP A 268 -21.28 -25.38 10.83
N THR A 269 -21.35 -25.72 9.53
CA THR A 269 -20.97 -27.02 8.98
C THR A 269 -19.71 -26.97 8.11
N GLN A 270 -19.26 -25.79 7.69
CA GLN A 270 -18.12 -25.61 6.79
C GLN A 270 -17.28 -24.38 7.17
N GLN A 271 -15.98 -24.62 7.39
CA GLN A 271 -14.96 -23.58 7.50
C GLN A 271 -14.06 -23.63 6.28
N ASP A 272 -14.08 -22.57 5.48
CA ASP A 272 -13.15 -22.40 4.35
C ASP A 272 -12.55 -20.99 4.36
N HIS A 273 -11.30 -20.92 4.80
CA HIS A 273 -10.49 -19.71 4.91
C HIS A 273 -9.77 -19.34 3.61
N GLN A 274 -10.01 -20.04 2.49
CA GLN A 274 -9.44 -19.61 1.21
C GLN A 274 -10.04 -18.26 0.79
N ALA A 275 -9.19 -17.38 0.27
CA ALA A 275 -9.60 -16.01 -0.05
C ALA A 275 -10.67 -15.92 -1.14
N ASP A 276 -10.71 -16.92 -2.02
CA ASP A 276 -11.64 -17.06 -3.14
C ASP A 276 -12.79 -18.05 -2.86
N SER A 277 -12.93 -18.53 -1.61
CA SER A 277 -14.01 -19.44 -1.25
C SER A 277 -15.38 -18.75 -1.32
N THR A 278 -16.41 -19.54 -1.64
CA THR A 278 -17.80 -19.06 -1.62
C THR A 278 -18.21 -18.59 -0.22
N LEU A 279 -17.69 -19.23 0.83
CA LEU A 279 -17.95 -18.91 2.23
C LEU A 279 -17.33 -17.56 2.64
N MET A 280 -16.10 -17.29 2.20
CA MET A 280 -15.46 -15.98 2.42
C MET A 280 -16.20 -14.88 1.68
N ARG A 281 -16.59 -15.13 0.41
CA ARG A 281 -17.41 -14.21 -0.38
C ARG A 281 -18.75 -13.91 0.30
N HIS A 282 -19.42 -14.94 0.82
CA HIS A 282 -20.66 -14.78 1.57
C HIS A 282 -20.46 -13.96 2.85
N THR A 283 -19.40 -14.24 3.62
CA THR A 283 -19.00 -13.47 4.81
C THR A 283 -18.83 -11.98 4.47
N ILE A 284 -18.12 -11.67 3.37
CA ILE A 284 -17.92 -10.29 2.92
C ILE A 284 -19.27 -9.63 2.55
N ASP A 285 -20.24 -10.35 1.98
CA ASP A 285 -21.57 -9.78 1.67
C ASP A 285 -22.38 -9.47 2.92
N GLU A 286 -22.38 -10.36 3.91
CA GLU A 286 -23.02 -10.10 5.21
C GLU A 286 -22.36 -8.91 5.92
N LEU A 287 -21.03 -8.81 5.86
CA LEU A 287 -20.30 -7.65 6.39
C LEU A 287 -20.64 -6.36 5.63
N ARG A 288 -20.78 -6.38 4.30
CA ARG A 288 -21.21 -5.21 3.54
C ARG A 288 -22.56 -4.70 4.03
N LYS A 289 -23.51 -5.62 4.25
CA LYS A 289 -24.85 -5.33 4.78
C LYS A 289 -24.78 -4.76 6.20
N ASN A 290 -24.10 -5.44 7.11
CA ASN A 290 -24.03 -5.04 8.53
C ASN A 290 -23.30 -3.70 8.72
N LEU A 291 -22.23 -3.48 7.94
CA LEU A 291 -21.47 -2.23 7.95
C LEU A 291 -22.17 -1.09 7.22
N GLY A 292 -23.33 -1.32 6.59
CA GLY A 292 -24.03 -0.29 5.79
C GLY A 292 -23.17 0.25 4.65
N THR A 293 -22.37 -0.62 4.05
CA THR A 293 -21.58 -0.28 2.85
C THR A 293 -22.53 0.03 1.72
N TYR A 294 -22.21 0.98 0.83
CA TYR A 294 -23.03 1.32 -0.33
C TYR A 294 -22.16 1.38 -1.60
N CYS A 295 -22.79 1.29 -2.76
CA CYS A 295 -22.08 1.48 -4.03
C CYS A 295 -22.06 2.95 -4.42
N ARG A 296 -20.85 3.47 -4.63
CA ARG A 296 -20.63 4.81 -5.18
C ARG A 296 -20.82 4.81 -6.70
N SER A 297 -20.91 6.01 -7.29
CA SER A 297 -21.03 6.19 -8.75
C SER A 297 -19.81 5.71 -9.53
N ASP A 298 -18.66 5.56 -8.86
CA ASP A 298 -17.44 4.98 -9.40
C ASP A 298 -17.31 3.47 -9.22
N GLU A 299 -18.43 2.80 -8.91
CA GLU A 299 -18.51 1.35 -8.70
C GLU A 299 -17.66 0.86 -7.51
N GLN A 300 -17.27 1.78 -6.61
CA GLN A 300 -16.54 1.49 -5.38
C GLN A 300 -17.49 1.26 -4.21
N GLY A 301 -17.11 0.36 -3.31
CA GLY A 301 -17.78 0.19 -2.02
C GLY A 301 -17.38 1.31 -1.04
N GLY A 302 -18.34 2.12 -0.63
CA GLY A 302 -18.17 3.16 0.40
C GLY A 302 -18.75 2.69 1.74
N THR A 303 -17.96 2.81 2.81
CA THR A 303 -18.42 2.52 4.18
C THR A 303 -18.10 3.71 5.06
N ALA A 304 -19.07 4.20 5.84
CA ALA A 304 -18.80 5.24 6.83
C ALA A 304 -17.85 4.70 7.90
N GLN A 305 -16.82 5.47 8.28
CA GLN A 305 -15.85 5.02 9.29
C GLN A 305 -16.49 4.71 10.64
N SER A 306 -17.57 5.40 11.02
CA SER A 306 -18.30 5.10 12.26
C SER A 306 -19.03 3.76 12.22
N ALA A 307 -19.33 3.22 11.02
CA ALA A 307 -20.03 1.96 10.88
C ALA A 307 -19.11 0.74 11.04
N SER A 308 -17.77 0.92 11.07
CA SER A 308 -16.82 -0.18 11.29
C SER A 308 -17.09 -0.95 12.58
N VAL A 309 -17.56 -0.28 13.63
CA VAL A 309 -17.88 -0.95 14.90
C VAL A 309 -19.01 -1.98 14.74
N LYS A 310 -19.89 -1.84 13.74
CA LYS A 310 -20.99 -2.79 13.47
C LYS A 310 -20.52 -4.16 12.98
N LEU A 311 -19.21 -4.37 12.76
CA LEU A 311 -18.68 -5.70 12.49
C LEU A 311 -19.02 -6.67 13.64
N VAL A 312 -19.15 -6.18 14.88
CA VAL A 312 -19.50 -7.06 16.01
C VAL A 312 -20.95 -7.55 15.94
N ASP A 313 -21.84 -6.86 15.23
CA ASP A 313 -23.19 -7.37 14.97
C ASP A 313 -23.11 -8.67 14.17
N TYR A 314 -22.20 -8.75 13.18
CA TYR A 314 -21.92 -9.99 12.48
C TYR A 314 -21.34 -11.04 13.44
N MET A 315 -20.28 -10.70 14.19
CA MET A 315 -19.60 -11.65 15.07
C MET A 315 -20.55 -12.22 16.15
N ASN A 316 -21.42 -11.40 16.73
CA ASN A 316 -22.39 -11.80 17.76
C ASN A 316 -23.53 -12.67 17.22
N THR A 317 -23.83 -12.60 15.92
CA THR A 317 -24.79 -13.55 15.30
C THR A 317 -24.19 -14.91 15.02
N ARG A 318 -22.85 -15.02 15.03
CA ARG A 318 -22.10 -16.22 14.65
C ARG A 318 -21.39 -16.90 15.82
N SER A 319 -21.06 -16.14 16.85
CA SER A 319 -20.33 -16.62 18.01
C SER A 319 -21.27 -16.86 19.19
N GLU A 320 -20.99 -17.89 19.99
CA GLU A 320 -21.58 -18.04 21.33
C GLU A 320 -21.08 -16.96 22.30
N GLN A 321 -19.98 -16.28 21.94
CA GLN A 321 -19.37 -15.24 22.74
C GLN A 321 -19.92 -13.87 22.36
N GLN A 322 -19.93 -12.97 23.35
CA GLN A 322 -20.29 -11.58 23.13
C GLN A 322 -19.03 -10.76 22.81
N TRP A 323 -19.15 -9.91 21.80
CA TRP A 323 -18.10 -9.05 21.25
C TRP A 323 -18.52 -7.59 21.33
N ASP A 324 -17.54 -6.75 21.59
CA ASP A 324 -17.66 -5.29 21.59
C ASP A 324 -16.62 -4.67 20.64
N ALA A 325 -16.96 -3.52 20.08
CA ALA A 325 -16.07 -2.74 19.24
C ALA A 325 -16.14 -1.26 19.55
N LYS A 326 -14.96 -0.65 19.61
CA LYS A 326 -14.80 0.78 19.84
C LYS A 326 -13.97 1.41 18.73
N ARG A 327 -14.50 2.50 18.16
CA ARG A 327 -13.71 3.40 17.31
C ARG A 327 -12.95 4.40 18.17
N ILE A 328 -11.65 4.55 17.88
CA ILE A 328 -10.80 5.60 18.42
C ILE A 328 -10.31 6.50 17.29
N SER A 329 -10.29 7.80 17.53
CA SER A 329 -9.95 8.81 16.53
C SER A 329 -9.37 10.03 17.25
N TYR A 330 -8.18 9.87 17.81
CA TYR A 330 -7.44 10.93 18.49
C TYR A 330 -6.34 11.49 17.57
N ALA A 331 -5.47 12.36 18.11
CA ALA A 331 -4.22 12.70 17.44
C ALA A 331 -3.43 11.41 17.09
N THR A 332 -2.75 11.41 15.93
CA THR A 332 -2.13 10.21 15.34
C THR A 332 -1.29 9.41 16.34
N MET A 333 -0.44 10.05 17.14
CA MET A 333 0.40 9.37 18.14
C MET A 333 -0.39 8.74 19.30
N THR A 334 -1.50 9.36 19.71
CA THR A 334 -2.38 8.79 20.73
C THR A 334 -3.08 7.56 20.17
N THR A 335 -3.65 7.65 18.95
CA THR A 335 -4.25 6.50 18.27
C THR A 335 -3.23 5.37 18.10
N PHE A 336 -1.99 5.68 17.70
CA PHE A 336 -0.93 4.69 17.53
C PHE A 336 -0.58 3.95 18.83
N SER A 337 -0.58 4.65 19.96
CA SER A 337 -0.34 4.03 21.27
C SER A 337 -1.41 2.99 21.66
N TYR A 338 -2.68 3.26 21.33
CA TYR A 338 -3.75 2.28 21.49
C TYR A 338 -3.59 1.08 20.55
N ILE A 339 -3.22 1.33 19.28
CA ILE A 339 -2.94 0.25 18.31
C ILE A 339 -1.82 -0.66 18.81
N ILE A 340 -0.71 -0.09 19.29
CA ILE A 340 0.41 -0.85 19.87
C ILE A 340 -0.07 -1.73 21.03
N ARG A 341 -0.92 -1.21 21.90
CA ARG A 341 -1.45 -1.96 23.04
C ARG A 341 -2.30 -3.16 22.60
N GLU A 342 -3.15 -2.99 21.59
CA GLU A 342 -3.94 -4.11 21.06
C GLU A 342 -3.05 -5.15 20.39
N ILE A 343 -2.07 -4.74 19.57
CA ILE A 343 -1.13 -5.67 18.92
C ILE A 343 -0.30 -6.44 19.97
N LYS A 344 0.18 -5.77 21.03
CA LYS A 344 0.88 -6.42 22.15
C LYS A 344 0.00 -7.43 22.88
N ALA A 345 -1.31 -7.17 22.93
CA ALA A 345 -2.30 -8.07 23.49
C ALA A 345 -2.85 -9.07 22.46
N GLN A 346 -2.13 -9.26 21.34
CA GLN A 346 -2.41 -10.21 20.27
C GLN A 346 -3.78 -10.02 19.60
N ARG A 347 -4.21 -8.75 19.51
CA ARG A 347 -5.45 -8.34 18.84
C ARG A 347 -5.10 -7.40 17.68
N PRO A 348 -5.11 -7.87 16.42
CA PRO A 348 -4.98 -6.99 15.28
C PRO A 348 -6.17 -6.01 15.24
N VAL A 349 -5.95 -4.86 14.61
CA VAL A 349 -6.92 -3.76 14.61
C VAL A 349 -7.21 -3.32 13.18
N ILE A 350 -8.44 -2.90 12.92
CA ILE A 350 -8.73 -2.19 11.67
C ILE A 350 -8.23 -0.76 11.85
N VAL A 351 -7.31 -0.32 11.01
CA VAL A 351 -6.91 1.08 10.93
C VAL A 351 -7.59 1.76 9.75
N HIS A 352 -8.06 2.97 10.01
CA HIS A 352 -8.63 3.86 9.00
C HIS A 352 -7.68 5.03 8.83
N TYR A 353 -7.18 5.23 7.62
CA TYR A 353 -6.20 6.28 7.38
C TYR A 353 -6.47 7.06 6.11
N HIS A 354 -5.93 8.29 6.09
CA HIS A 354 -6.09 9.28 5.03
C HIS A 354 -4.71 9.84 4.74
N THR A 355 -4.09 9.44 3.63
CA THR A 355 -2.75 9.95 3.29
C THR A 355 -2.80 11.49 3.22
N LYS A 356 -1.82 12.17 3.83
CA LYS A 356 -1.86 13.64 4.02
C LYS A 356 -1.95 14.37 2.67
N GLY A 357 -2.98 15.20 2.55
CA GLY A 357 -3.45 15.92 1.36
C GLY A 357 -4.98 15.81 1.37
N ASN A 358 -5.74 16.80 0.89
CA ASN A 358 -7.22 16.69 0.82
C ASN A 358 -7.73 15.53 -0.05
N ILE A 359 -6.81 14.73 -0.59
CA ILE A 359 -7.05 13.61 -1.48
C ILE A 359 -5.98 12.57 -1.13
N GLY A 360 -6.42 11.59 -0.36
CA GLY A 360 -5.79 10.33 -0.12
C GLY A 360 -6.90 9.30 -0.22
N THR A 361 -6.62 8.11 -0.73
CA THR A 361 -7.64 7.06 -0.74
C THR A 361 -8.00 6.75 0.71
N ASN A 362 -9.18 7.18 1.16
CA ASN A 362 -9.72 6.79 2.46
C ASN A 362 -9.69 5.26 2.51
N HIS A 363 -8.85 4.72 3.39
CA HIS A 363 -8.61 3.29 3.42
C HIS A 363 -8.88 2.72 4.79
N SER A 364 -9.30 1.46 4.78
CA SER A 364 -9.38 0.59 5.93
C SER A 364 -8.48 -0.61 5.66
N ALA A 365 -7.53 -0.83 6.55
CA ALA A 365 -6.59 -1.95 6.48
C ALA A 365 -6.54 -2.67 7.83
N ILE A 366 -6.04 -3.90 7.85
CA ILE A 366 -5.68 -4.55 9.12
C ILE A 366 -4.26 -4.21 9.49
N ALA A 367 -4.06 -3.72 10.70
CA ALA A 367 -2.75 -3.56 11.29
C ALA A 367 -2.44 -4.72 12.24
N SER A 368 -1.28 -5.33 12.04
CA SER A 368 -0.83 -6.53 12.75
C SER A 368 0.56 -6.39 13.36
N GLY A 369 1.32 -5.37 12.96
CA GLY A 369 2.67 -5.13 13.46
C GLY A 369 2.99 -3.64 13.57
N TYR A 370 4.06 -3.33 14.30
CA TYR A 370 4.53 -1.95 14.44
C TYR A 370 6.04 -1.87 14.66
N ILE A 371 6.63 -0.72 14.31
CA ILE A 371 7.94 -0.27 14.76
C ILE A 371 7.72 1.04 15.52
N TYR A 372 8.10 1.07 16.79
CA TYR A 372 8.01 2.27 17.62
C TYR A 372 9.40 2.87 17.81
N GLY A 373 9.69 3.95 17.08
CA GLY A 373 10.96 4.68 17.21
C GLY A 373 10.97 5.67 18.39
N GLY A 374 9.82 5.89 19.03
CA GLY A 374 9.62 6.94 20.04
C GLY A 374 8.68 8.04 19.56
N TYR A 375 8.28 8.92 20.48
CA TYR A 375 7.27 9.97 20.19
C TYR A 375 7.72 10.99 19.13
N TRP A 376 9.04 11.18 18.96
CA TRP A 376 9.64 12.16 18.05
C TRP A 376 10.40 11.52 16.88
N SER A 377 10.27 10.21 16.72
CA SER A 377 11.00 9.43 15.73
C SER A 377 10.03 8.85 14.70
N ASP A 378 10.58 8.24 13.65
CA ASP A 378 9.78 7.50 12.70
C ASP A 378 9.09 6.31 13.40
N ASN A 379 7.79 6.21 13.17
CA ASN A 379 6.93 5.18 13.71
C ASN A 379 6.21 4.51 12.55
N PHE A 380 6.20 3.18 12.57
CA PHE A 380 5.66 2.41 11.46
C PHE A 380 4.59 1.44 11.88
N LEU A 381 3.65 1.21 10.98
CA LEU A 381 2.58 0.25 11.13
C LEU A 381 2.62 -0.75 9.97
N THR A 382 2.75 -2.03 10.31
CA THR A 382 2.62 -3.13 9.35
C THR A 382 1.14 -3.39 9.14
N VAL A 383 0.71 -3.24 7.90
CA VAL A 383 -0.69 -3.33 7.48
C VAL A 383 -0.88 -4.27 6.31
N ARG A 384 -2.09 -4.82 6.23
CA ARG A 384 -2.63 -5.52 5.09
C ARG A 384 -3.82 -4.75 4.54
N THR A 385 -3.70 -4.31 3.29
CA THR A 385 -4.64 -3.36 2.66
C THR A 385 -5.85 -4.03 2.03
N GLY A 386 -5.71 -5.29 1.58
CA GLY A 386 -6.73 -5.93 0.73
C GLY A 386 -6.91 -5.27 -0.64
N TRP A 387 -6.01 -4.36 -1.03
CA TRP A 387 -5.92 -3.75 -2.35
C TRP A 387 -4.85 -4.40 -3.22
N SER A 388 -3.68 -4.64 -2.64
CA SER A 388 -2.53 -5.15 -3.38
C SER A 388 -2.37 -6.65 -3.20
N ARG A 389 -1.91 -7.34 -4.25
CA ARG A 389 -1.39 -8.71 -4.17
C ARG A 389 -0.17 -8.83 -3.25
N GLN A 390 0.48 -7.71 -2.93
CA GLN A 390 1.53 -7.66 -1.91
C GLN A 390 0.91 -7.96 -0.54
N ILE A 391 1.42 -9.01 0.09
CA ILE A 391 0.85 -9.68 1.26
C ILE A 391 0.83 -8.72 2.48
N GLU A 392 1.90 -7.93 2.65
CA GLU A 392 2.08 -7.01 3.77
C GLU A 392 2.91 -5.79 3.36
N LYS A 393 2.53 -4.62 3.87
CA LYS A 393 3.25 -3.36 3.70
C LYS A 393 3.44 -2.70 5.06
N THR A 394 4.53 -1.98 5.24
CA THR A 394 4.77 -1.22 6.46
C THR A 394 4.84 0.26 6.12
N TYR A 395 3.98 1.06 6.74
CA TYR A 395 3.85 2.49 6.46
C TYR A 395 4.32 3.31 7.63
N ASN A 396 5.00 4.41 7.33
CA ASN A 396 5.28 5.44 8.33
C ASN A 396 3.98 6.17 8.68
N ILE A 397 3.61 6.19 9.96
CA ILE A 397 2.32 6.76 10.41
C ILE A 397 2.19 8.25 10.10
N ASP A 398 3.31 8.98 10.03
CA ASP A 398 3.29 10.40 9.67
C ASP A 398 2.88 10.63 8.21
N ASN A 399 3.11 9.62 7.36
CA ASN A 399 2.69 9.61 5.95
C ASN A 399 1.27 9.04 5.76
N MET A 400 0.74 8.31 6.74
CA MET A 400 -0.65 7.82 6.75
C MET A 400 -1.67 8.91 7.09
N GLY A 401 -1.22 10.11 7.48
CA GLY A 401 -2.06 11.27 7.82
C GLY A 401 -2.90 11.10 9.06
N SER A 402 -4.22 11.31 8.95
CA SER A 402 -5.11 11.09 10.10
C SER A 402 -5.35 9.60 10.26
N VAL A 403 -5.04 9.06 11.44
CA VAL A 403 -5.24 7.64 11.75
C VAL A 403 -6.34 7.52 12.81
N ALA A 404 -7.37 6.76 12.47
CA ALA A 404 -8.36 6.22 13.39
C ALA A 404 -8.22 4.69 13.42
N ALA A 405 -8.77 4.05 14.45
CA ALA A 405 -8.77 2.59 14.55
C ALA A 405 -10.09 2.07 15.12
N THR A 406 -10.47 0.88 14.70
CA THR A 406 -11.54 0.08 15.29
C THR A 406 -10.91 -1.05 16.07
N LEU A 407 -11.09 -1.00 17.39
CA LEU A 407 -10.62 -2.02 18.32
C LEU A 407 -11.77 -2.98 18.58
N VAL A 408 -11.51 -4.27 18.50
CA VAL A 408 -12.52 -5.32 18.70
C VAL A 408 -12.03 -6.22 19.83
N SER A 409 -12.92 -6.51 20.78
CA SER A 409 -12.61 -7.34 21.95
C SER A 409 -13.82 -8.16 22.37
N LYS A 410 -13.57 -9.36 22.87
CA LYS A 410 -14.57 -10.15 23.58
C LYS A 410 -14.99 -9.44 24.88
N THR A 411 -16.27 -9.42 25.20
CA THR A 411 -16.77 -9.00 26.51
C THR A 411 -16.68 -10.17 27.49
N ASN A 412 -16.19 -9.90 28.70
CA ASN A 412 -16.09 -10.91 29.76
C ASN A 412 -17.44 -11.27 30.36
#